data_AF-A0A1I8EQQ6-F1
#
_entry.id   AF-A0A1I8EQQ6-F1
#
_cell.length_a   1.000
_cell.length_b   1.000
_cell.length_c   1.000
_cell.angle_alpha   90.00
_cell.angle_beta   90.00
_cell.angle_gamma   90.00
#
_symmetry.space_group_name_H-M   'P 1'
#
loop_
_entity.id
_entity.type
_entity.pdbx_description
1 polymer ?
#
loop_
_entity_poly.entity_id
_entity_poly.type
_entity_poly.pdbx_seq_one_letter_code
_entity_poly.pdbx_strand_id
1 'polypeptide(L)' 'VKCTDNKLYRVKPVFTFVEPKSSVIFNVNRYDSNATIDHILFLTTSAEKTDDNPRLLFADSAANNDETIEMMKTAPLINS' A
#
# COMPACT_ATOMS: atom_id res chain seq x y z
N VAL A 1 -2.63 3.83 0.64
CA VAL A 1 -1.70 2.79 1.13
C VAL A 1 -0.81 3.37 2.22
N LYS A 2 -0.62 2.64 3.33
CA LYS A 2 0.35 2.95 4.38
C LYS A 2 1.33 1.77 4.53
N CYS A 3 2.53 2.02 5.04
CA CYS A 3 3.52 0.97 5.32
C CYS A 3 4.21 1.24 6.66
N THR A 4 4.91 0.23 7.18
CA THR A 4 5.62 0.28 8.47
C THR A 4 6.70 1.36 8.51
N ASP A 5 7.46 1.56 7.42
CA ASP A 5 8.51 2.59 7.33
C ASP A 5 8.67 3.18 5.92
N ASN A 6 8.32 4.46 5.75
CA ASN A 6 8.43 5.19 4.48
C ASN A 6 9.88 5.51 4.06
N LYS A 7 10.89 5.29 4.92
CA LYS A 7 12.30 5.42 4.56
C LYS A 7 12.82 4.15 3.89
N LEU A 8 12.34 2.99 4.33
CA LEU A 8 12.72 1.69 3.79
C LEU A 8 11.92 1.32 2.55
N TYR A 9 10.67 1.78 2.49
CA TYR A 9 9.73 1.45 1.42
C TYR A 9 9.42 2.67 0.55
N ARG A 10 9.51 2.49 -0.77
CA ARG A 10 8.86 3.37 -1.74
C ARG A 10 7.68 2.65 -2.37
N VAL A 11 6.51 3.27 -2.22
CA VAL A 11 5.23 2.78 -2.72
C VAL A 11 4.71 3.71 -3.81
N LYS A 12 4.23 3.15 -4.93
CA LYS A 12 3.55 3.94 -5.97
C LYS A 12 2.47 3.12 -6.69
N PRO A 13 1.23 3.62 -6.82
CA PRO A 13 0.70 4.87 -6.24
C PRO A 13 0.35 4.75 -4.74
N VAL A 14 0.29 5.88 -4.02
CA VAL A 14 -0.14 5.92 -2.60
C VAL A 14 -1.66 6.05 -2.48
N PHE A 15 -2.27 6.80 -3.40
CA PHE A 15 -3.72 6.99 -3.58
C PHE A 15 -4.07 6.73 -5.04
N THR A 16 -5.18 6.05 -5.29
CA THR A 16 -5.70 5.78 -6.64
C THR A 16 -7.17 5.44 -6.56
N PHE A 17 -7.88 5.61 -7.67
CA PHE A 17 -9.18 4.97 -7.88
C PHE A 17 -8.99 3.55 -8.41
N VAL A 18 -9.97 2.69 -8.16
CA VAL A 18 -10.09 1.36 -8.75
C VAL A 18 -11.51 1.25 -9.28
N GLU A 19 -11.67 1.17 -10.60
CA GLU A 19 -12.99 1.02 -11.22
C GLU A 19 -13.59 -0.36 -10.90
N PRO A 20 -14.93 -0.48 -10.86
CA PRO A 20 -15.58 -1.76 -10.64
C PRO A 20 -15.09 -2.83 -11.62
N LYS A 21 -14.71 -4.00 -11.09
CA LYS A 21 -14.19 -5.15 -11.86
C LYS A 21 -12.85 -4.88 -12.57
N SER A 22 -12.14 -3.81 -12.19
CA SER A 22 -10.78 -3.53 -12.66
C SER A 22 -9.75 -3.92 -11.61
N SER A 23 -8.47 -3.81 -11.99
CA SER A 23 -7.33 -3.94 -11.09
C SER A 23 -6.36 -2.78 -11.32
N VAL A 24 -5.62 -2.43 -10.26
CA VAL A 24 -4.54 -1.44 -10.32
C VAL A 24 -3.25 -2.10 -9.86
N ILE A 25 -2.18 -1.84 -10.60
CA ILE A 25 -0.84 -2.29 -10.22
C ILE A 25 -0.26 -1.30 -9.21
N PHE A 26 0.20 -1.84 -8.10
CA PHE A 26 0.91 -1.10 -7.07
C PHE A 26 2.34 -1.65 -6.96
N ASN A 27 3.32 -0.75 -7.00
CA ASN A 27 4.73 -1.09 -6.94
C ASN A 27 5.28 -0.81 -5.54
N VAL A 28 6.01 -1.78 -4.99
CA VAL A 28 6.72 -1.69 -3.71
C VAL A 28 8.19 -1.95 -3.93
N ASN A 29 9.01 -0.96 -3.59
CA ASN A 29 10.46 -1.10 -3.55
C ASN A 29 10.93 -1.00 -2.11
N ARG A 30 11.71 -1.98 -1.65
CA ARG A 30 12.31 -2.04 -0.31
C ARG A 30 13.84 -1.90 -0.41
N TYR A 31 14.44 -1.00 0.34
CA TYR A 31 15.85 -0.60 0.17
C TYR A 31 16.84 -1.13 1.21
N ASP A 32 16.40 -1.79 2.29
CA ASP A 32 17.27 -2.42 3.28
C ASP A 32 17.53 -3.91 2.98
N SER A 33 18.62 -4.43 3.54
CA SER A 33 19.04 -5.84 3.42
C SER A 33 18.63 -6.70 4.61
N ASN A 34 18.06 -6.11 5.65
CA ASN A 34 17.67 -6.85 6.85
C ASN A 34 16.42 -7.68 6.60
N ALA A 35 16.38 -8.90 7.12
CA ALA A 35 15.20 -9.74 7.06
C ALA A 35 14.25 -9.35 8.20
N THR A 36 13.14 -8.72 7.87
CA THR A 36 12.06 -8.39 8.80
C THR A 36 10.71 -8.76 8.19
N ILE A 37 9.73 -8.96 9.05
CA ILE A 37 8.31 -9.02 8.66
C ILE A 37 7.80 -7.59 8.70
N ASP A 38 7.26 -7.13 7.57
CA ASP A 38 6.73 -5.78 7.41
C ASP A 38 5.28 -5.85 6.93
N HIS A 39 4.50 -4.82 7.24
CA HIS A 39 3.08 -4.78 6.90
C HIS A 39 2.80 -3.63 5.93
N ILE A 40 1.95 -3.90 4.94
CA ILE A 40 1.34 -2.88 4.09
C ILE A 40 -0.15 -2.86 4.36
N LEU A 41 -0.65 -1.66 4.68
CA LEU A 41 -2.05 -1.42 4.96
C LEU A 41 -2.71 -0.75 3.75
N PHE A 42 -3.71 -1.42 3.19
CA PHE A 42 -4.60 -0.86 2.19
C PHE A 42 -5.83 -0.30 2.89
N LEU A 43 -6.07 0.99 2.68
CA LEU A 43 -7.29 1.65 3.13
C LEU A 43 -8.17 1.85 1.90
N THR A 44 -9.43 1.47 2.02
CA THR A 44 -10.42 1.63 0.96
C THR A 44 -11.59 2.45 1.47
N THR A 45 -12.19 3.22 0.58
CA THR A 45 -13.41 3.98 0.80
C THR A 45 -14.19 4.02 -0.50
N SER A 46 -15.51 4.22 -0.41
CA SER A 46 -16.34 4.42 -1.59
C SER A 46 -15.99 5.74 -2.26
N ALA A 47 -16.03 5.75 -3.60
CA ALA A 47 -15.85 6.94 -4.41
C ALA A 47 -17.05 7.10 -5.35
N GLU A 48 -17.46 8.34 -5.57
CA GLU A 48 -18.47 8.73 -6.54
C GLU A 48 -17.82 9.08 -7.88
N LYS A 49 -18.58 9.00 -8.97
CA LYS A 49 -18.08 9.35 -10.32
C LYS A 49 -17.65 10.81 -10.46
N THR A 50 -18.11 11.68 -9.56
CA THR A 50 -17.76 13.10 -9.53
C THR A 50 -16.47 13.38 -8.78
N ASP A 51 -15.90 12.40 -8.08
CA ASP A 51 -14.65 12.56 -7.36
C ASP A 51 -13.47 12.55 -8.33
N ASP A 52 -12.61 13.56 -8.22
CA ASP A 52 -11.46 13.75 -9.10
C ASP A 52 -10.11 13.55 -8.39
N ASN A 53 -10.10 13.62 -7.05
CA ASN A 53 -8.91 13.52 -6.23
C ASN A 53 -9.06 12.43 -5.16
N PRO A 54 -8.45 11.24 -5.37
CA PRO A 54 -8.60 10.13 -4.45
C PRO A 54 -7.99 10.40 -3.07
N ARG A 55 -7.11 11.40 -2.92
CA ARG A 55 -6.51 11.75 -1.63
C ARG A 55 -7.51 12.43 -0.70
N LEU A 56 -8.45 13.21 -1.25
CA LEU A 56 -9.41 13.98 -0.44
C LEU A 56 -10.41 13.07 0.27
N LEU A 57 -10.71 11.90 -0.31
CA LEU A 57 -11.64 10.91 0.25
C LEU A 57 -11.13 10.23 1.53
N PHE A 58 -9.85 10.40 1.85
CA PHE A 58 -9.22 9.87 3.07
C PHE A 58 -8.89 10.96 4.10
N ALA A 59 -9.40 12.19 3.92
CA ALA A 59 -9.22 13.27 4.89
C ALA A 59 -9.97 12.99 6.20
N ASP A 60 -11.14 12.35 6.12
CA ASP A 60 -11.96 11.97 7.27
C ASP A 60 -11.82 10.46 7.55
N SER A 61 -11.22 10.13 8.70
CA SER A 61 -10.79 8.77 9.02
C SER A 61 -11.92 7.80 9.38
N ALA A 62 -13.15 8.28 9.54
CA ALA A 62 -14.25 7.54 10.17
C ALA A 62 -14.98 6.52 9.26
N ALA A 63 -14.78 6.58 7.93
CA ALA A 63 -15.53 5.77 6.95
C ALA A 63 -14.69 4.74 6.17
N ASN A 64 -13.42 4.57 6.53
CA ASN A 64 -12.49 3.73 5.77
C ASN A 64 -12.55 2.28 6.24
N ASN A 65 -12.58 1.34 5.29
CA ASN A 65 -12.29 -0.08 5.55
C ASN A 65 -10.79 -0.34 5.40
N ASP A 66 -10.26 -1.26 6.19
CA ASP A 66 -8.84 -1.57 6.23
C ASP A 66 -8.55 -3.06 5.93
N GLU A 67 -7.55 -3.28 5.08
CA GLU A 67 -7.03 -4.61 4.77
C GLU A 67 -5.51 -4.59 4.89
N THR A 68 -4.95 -5.51 5.69
CA THR A 68 -3.51 -5.61 5.94
C THR A 68 -2.91 -6.77 5.17
N ILE A 69 -1.83 -6.52 4.44
CA ILE A 69 -1.03 -7.54 3.77
C ILE A 69 0.34 -7.62 4.44
N GLU A 70 0.74 -8.82 4.85
CA GLU A 70 2.08 -9.11 5.36
C GLU A 70 3.09 -9.31 4.22
N MET A 71 4.25 -8.67 4.35
CA MET A 71 5.39 -8.81 3.44
C MET A 71 6.57 -9.41 4.19
N MET A 72 7.04 -10.56 3.70
CA MET A 72 8.28 -11.18 4.19
C MET A 72 9.40 -10.98 3.17
N LYS A 73 10.55 -10.45 3.62
CA LYS A 73 11.80 -10.56 2.85
C LYS A 73 12.61 -11.72 3.40
N THR A 74 12.81 -12.75 2.58
CA THR A 74 13.77 -13.81 2.87
C THR A 74 15.19 -13.29 2.65
N ALA A 75 16.10 -13.63 3.58
CA ALA A 75 17.53 -13.36 3.39
C ALA A 75 18.02 -14.07 2.11
N PRO A 76 18.97 -13.49 1.36
CA PRO A 76 19.58 -14.21 0.25
C PRO A 76 20.18 -15.51 0.80
N LEU A 77 19.87 -16.64 0.16
CA LEU A 77 20.55 -17.89 0.43
C LEU A 77 22.02 -17.68 0.09
N ILE A 78 22.85 -17.49 1.11
CA ILE A 78 24.30 -17.51 0.95
C ILE A 78 24.65 -18.98 0.74
N ASN A 79 24.75 -19.41 -0.52
CA ASN A 79 25.36 -20.70 -0.82
C ASN A 79 26.83 -20.59 -0.46
N SER A 80 27.19 -21.17 0.69
CA SER A 80 28.55 -21.40 1.18
C SER A 80 29.25 -22.48 0.38
#